data_AF-A0A9P3PYT7-F1
#
_entry.id   AF-A0A9P3PYT7-F1
#
_cell.length_a   1.000
_cell.length_b   1.000
_cell.length_c   1.000
_cell.angle_alpha   90.00
_cell.angle_beta   90.00
_cell.angle_gamma   90.00
#
_symmetry.space_group_name_H-M   'P 1'
#
loop_
_entity.id
_entity.type
_entity.pdbx_description
1 polymer ?
#
loop_
_entity_poly.entity_id
_entity_poly.type
_entity_poly.pdbx_seq_one_letter_code
_entity_poly.pdbx_strand_id
1 'polypeptide(L)'
;MNALCDAERKIGTLKENNRVLQAQAVLQDLYVGTVRAELQSQEEKKSKSKSKKLNADSLPKLLDGDEFYQRVVEDSERRKLEEAEKVRKQAAWGAAAELKKKWEEEEEACKLRNNEAMDAWQEAVKLWEIEQDWAKEAHQRPRWKKPKSRAAKA
;
A
#
# COMPACT_ATOMS: atom_id res chain seq x y z
N MET A 1 36.55 -30.30 -20.34
CA MET A 1 35.65 -30.66 -19.23
C MET A 1 35.88 -29.81 -17.97
N ASN A 2 37.10 -29.49 -17.55
CA ASN A 2 37.35 -28.74 -16.30
C ASN A 2 36.98 -27.25 -16.33
N ALA A 3 37.18 -26.56 -17.46
CA ALA A 3 36.91 -25.13 -17.58
C ALA A 3 35.43 -24.75 -17.41
N LEU A 4 34.51 -25.63 -17.80
CA LEU A 4 33.06 -25.41 -17.63
C LEU A 4 32.67 -25.54 -16.14
N CYS A 5 33.13 -26.59 -15.47
CA CYS A 5 32.90 -26.78 -14.03
C CYS A 5 33.46 -25.62 -13.19
N ASP A 6 34.63 -25.10 -13.54
CA ASP A 6 35.24 -23.99 -12.79
C ASP A 6 34.51 -22.66 -13.03
N ALA A 7 33.98 -22.45 -14.23
CA ALA A 7 33.13 -21.29 -14.53
C ALA A 7 31.78 -21.37 -13.77
N GLU A 8 31.15 -22.53 -13.73
CA GLU A 8 29.90 -22.75 -12.99
C GLU A 8 30.07 -22.55 -11.49
N ARG A 9 31.19 -23.03 -10.90
CA ARG A 9 31.52 -22.78 -9.49
C ARG A 9 31.70 -21.28 -9.21
N LYS A 10 32.42 -20.56 -10.06
CA LYS A 10 32.60 -19.10 -9.92
C LYS A 10 31.27 -18.35 -10.04
N ILE A 11 30.40 -18.74 -10.96
CA ILE A 11 29.07 -18.14 -11.07
C ILE A 11 28.24 -18.44 -9.81
N GLY A 12 28.34 -19.65 -9.27
CA GLY A 12 27.69 -20.02 -8.01
C GLY A 12 28.13 -19.16 -6.83
N THR A 13 29.44 -18.96 -6.65
CA THR A 13 29.96 -18.11 -5.57
C THR A 13 29.59 -16.64 -5.76
N LEU A 14 29.63 -16.13 -6.98
CA LEU A 14 29.20 -14.75 -7.28
C LEU A 14 27.71 -14.53 -7.00
N LYS A 15 26.85 -15.50 -7.34
CA LYS A 15 25.42 -15.45 -7.03
C LYS A 15 25.17 -15.42 -5.53
N GLU A 16 25.90 -16.23 -4.76
CA GLU A 16 25.75 -16.27 -3.31
C GLU A 16 26.22 -14.95 -2.66
N ASN A 17 27.37 -14.43 -3.09
CA ASN A 17 27.84 -13.12 -2.65
C ASN A 17 26.85 -12.00 -3.00
N ASN A 18 26.23 -12.07 -4.18
CA ASN A 18 25.23 -11.08 -4.59
C ASN A 18 23.98 -11.14 -3.71
N ARG A 19 23.52 -12.33 -3.32
CA ARG A 19 22.40 -12.49 -2.37
C ARG A 19 22.72 -11.88 -1.01
N VAL A 20 23.92 -12.12 -0.49
CA VAL A 20 24.35 -11.55 0.79
C VAL A 20 24.40 -10.03 0.72
N LEU A 21 24.96 -9.46 -0.36
CA LEU A 21 25.01 -8.02 -0.56
C LEU A 21 23.62 -7.40 -0.69
N GLN A 22 22.70 -8.05 -1.42
CA GLN A 22 21.32 -7.60 -1.54
C GLN A 22 20.60 -7.63 -0.19
N ALA A 23 20.75 -8.73 0.57
CA ALA A 23 20.18 -8.85 1.91
C ALA A 23 20.71 -7.76 2.85
N GLN A 24 22.03 -7.50 2.81
CA GLN A 24 22.65 -6.45 3.60
C GLN A 24 22.15 -5.05 3.22
N ALA A 25 22.01 -4.75 1.92
CA ALA A 25 21.49 -3.47 1.46
C ALA A 25 20.06 -3.23 1.95
N VAL A 26 19.18 -4.23 1.84
CA VAL A 26 17.80 -4.15 2.34
C VAL A 26 17.77 -3.91 3.85
N LEU A 27 18.58 -4.63 4.62
CA LEU A 27 18.66 -4.44 6.08
C LEU A 27 19.18 -3.04 6.45
N GLN A 28 20.17 -2.53 5.72
CA GLN A 28 20.71 -1.18 5.94
C GLN A 28 19.67 -0.12 5.62
N ASP A 29 18.93 -0.25 4.51
CA ASP A 29 17.88 0.69 4.13
C ASP A 29 16.76 0.72 5.18
N LEU A 30 16.34 -0.44 5.67
CA LEU A 30 15.35 -0.54 6.75
C LEU A 30 15.85 0.14 8.02
N TYR A 31 17.09 -0.16 8.43
CA TYR A 31 17.68 0.41 9.65
C TYR A 31 17.83 1.94 9.56
N VAL A 32 18.33 2.45 8.44
CA VAL A 32 18.47 3.90 8.21
C VAL A 32 17.10 4.56 8.20
N GLY A 33 16.11 3.92 7.58
CA GLY A 33 14.71 4.37 7.60
C GLY A 33 14.17 4.51 9.02
N THR A 34 14.35 3.49 9.87
CA THR A 34 13.88 3.53 11.26
C THR A 34 14.59 4.60 12.07
N VAL A 35 15.91 4.71 11.97
CA VAL A 35 16.69 5.71 12.72
C VAL A 35 16.29 7.14 12.31
N ARG A 36 16.08 7.38 11.01
CA ARG A 36 15.62 8.70 10.53
C ARG A 36 14.23 9.04 11.06
N ALA A 37 13.30 8.08 11.05
CA ALA A 37 11.95 8.29 11.57
C ALA A 37 11.96 8.58 13.09
N GLU A 38 12.80 7.86 13.85
CA GLU A 38 12.97 8.10 15.29
C GLU A 38 13.58 9.48 15.56
N LEU A 39 14.63 9.85 14.82
CA LEU A 39 15.28 11.15 14.93
C LEU A 39 14.28 12.28 14.64
N GLN A 40 13.55 12.17 13.53
CA GLN A 40 12.50 13.12 13.16
C GLN A 40 11.43 13.21 14.25
N SER A 41 10.96 12.08 14.80
CA SER A 41 9.99 12.08 15.90
C SER A 41 10.52 12.81 17.13
N GLN A 42 11.79 12.61 17.47
CA GLN A 42 12.42 13.31 18.60
C GLN A 42 12.57 14.81 18.33
N GLU A 43 12.98 15.21 17.14
CA GLU A 43 13.10 16.61 16.75
C GLU A 43 11.73 17.32 16.71
N GLU A 44 10.70 16.65 16.21
CA GLU A 44 9.31 17.14 16.26
C GLU A 44 8.81 17.27 17.71
N LYS A 45 9.17 16.34 18.60
CA LYS A 45 8.84 16.44 20.03
C LYS A 45 9.58 17.57 20.72
N LYS A 46 10.85 17.82 20.36
CA LYS A 46 11.67 18.92 20.90
C LYS A 46 11.22 20.28 20.38
N SER A 47 10.81 20.36 19.11
CA SER A 47 10.33 21.60 18.48
C SER A 47 8.90 21.98 18.91
N LYS A 48 8.09 21.02 19.36
CA LYS A 48 6.80 21.31 20.01
C LYS A 48 7.05 22.08 21.31
N SER A 49 6.63 23.34 21.34
CA SER A 49 6.66 24.17 22.55
C SER A 49 5.96 23.47 23.71
N LYS A 50 6.47 23.64 24.95
CA LYS A 50 5.79 23.18 26.17
C LYS A 50 4.31 23.55 26.10
N SER A 51 3.45 22.58 26.42
CA SER A 51 2.00 22.75 26.38
C SER A 51 1.60 24.06 27.06
N LYS A 52 1.03 25.00 26.29
CA LYS A 52 0.42 26.24 26.83
C LYS A 52 -0.94 25.98 27.46
N LYS A 53 -1.39 24.72 27.48
CA LYS A 53 -2.62 24.33 28.15
C LYS A 53 -2.55 24.78 29.60
N LEU A 54 -3.61 25.45 30.06
CA LEU A 54 -3.83 25.70 31.48
C LEU A 54 -3.99 24.34 32.16
N ASN A 55 -2.88 23.73 32.56
CA ASN A 55 -2.87 22.50 33.32
C ASN A 55 -3.01 22.87 34.80
N ALA A 56 -3.94 22.21 35.51
CA ALA A 56 -4.18 22.41 36.93
C ALA A 56 -3.02 21.96 37.84
N ASP A 57 -2.10 21.11 37.34
CA ASP A 57 -1.05 20.45 38.14
C ASP A 57 0.34 21.09 38.07
N SER A 58 0.49 22.26 37.42
CA SER A 58 1.76 23.00 37.54
C SER A 58 1.74 23.86 38.81
N LEU A 59 2.89 23.95 39.49
CA LEU A 59 3.13 24.83 40.64
C LEU A 59 2.38 26.16 40.47
N PRO A 60 1.49 26.56 41.40
CA PRO A 60 0.69 27.77 41.24
C PRO A 60 1.62 28.96 41.06
N LYS A 61 1.76 29.42 39.83
CA LYS A 61 2.39 30.68 39.54
C LYS A 61 1.29 31.71 39.70
N LEU A 62 1.47 32.65 40.62
CA LEU A 62 0.57 33.79 40.72
C LEU A 62 0.72 34.57 39.41
N LEU A 63 -0.22 34.37 38.49
CA LEU A 63 -0.35 35.18 37.29
C LEU A 63 -1.16 36.42 37.70
N ASP A 64 -0.72 37.59 37.24
CA ASP A 64 -1.54 38.79 37.37
C ASP A 64 -2.85 38.58 36.61
N GLY A 65 -3.94 39.22 37.07
CA GLY A 65 -5.29 39.00 36.56
C GLY A 65 -5.40 39.14 35.03
N ASP A 66 -4.64 40.07 34.45
CA ASP A 66 -4.61 40.32 33.01
C ASP A 66 -3.90 39.19 32.25
N GLU A 67 -2.77 38.68 32.75
CA GLU A 67 -2.05 37.57 32.12
C GLU A 67 -2.87 36.27 32.16
N PHE A 68 -3.58 36.03 33.27
CA PHE A 68 -4.49 34.90 33.39
C PHE A 68 -5.66 35.01 32.41
N TYR A 69 -6.30 36.19 32.33
CA TYR A 69 -7.42 36.43 31.44
C TYR A 69 -7.04 36.20 29.97
N GLN A 70 -5.91 36.78 29.52
CA GLN A 70 -5.41 36.56 28.16
C GLN A 70 -5.19 35.08 27.86
N ARG A 71 -4.60 34.33 28.81
CA ARG A 71 -4.32 32.90 28.63
C ARG A 71 -5.58 32.03 28.57
N VAL A 72 -6.64 32.42 29.28
CA VAL A 72 -7.96 31.77 29.21
C VAL A 72 -8.63 32.06 27.86
N VAL A 73 -8.54 33.30 27.37
CA VAL A 73 -9.07 33.66 26.04
C VAL A 73 -8.36 32.84 24.95
N GLU A 74 -7.02 32.81 24.95
CA GLU A 74 -6.23 32.02 24.00
C GLU A 74 -6.55 30.51 24.06
N ASP A 75 -6.74 29.93 25.25
CA ASP A 75 -7.14 28.52 25.40
C ASP A 75 -8.55 28.27 24.87
N SER A 76 -9.48 29.19 25.09
CA SER A 76 -10.85 29.08 24.59
C SER A 76 -10.92 29.14 23.06
N GLU A 77 -10.16 30.04 22.43
CA GLU A 77 -10.08 30.16 20.99
C GLU A 77 -9.42 28.94 20.36
N ARG A 78 -8.33 28.46 20.96
CA ARG A 78 -7.67 27.22 20.52
C ARG A 78 -8.62 26.02 20.57
N ARG A 79 -9.39 25.84 21.66
CA ARG A 79 -10.36 24.74 21.76
C ARG A 79 -11.44 24.81 20.69
N LYS A 80 -11.97 26.02 20.40
CA LYS A 80 -12.94 26.22 19.31
C LYS A 80 -12.36 25.82 17.95
N LEU A 81 -11.11 26.20 17.68
CA LEU A 81 -10.41 25.81 16.45
C LEU A 81 -10.18 24.29 16.36
N GLU A 82 -9.75 23.66 17.46
CA GLU A 82 -9.56 22.20 17.53
C GLU A 82 -10.88 21.44 17.34
N GLU A 83 -11.98 21.91 17.90
CA GLU A 83 -13.32 21.32 17.70
C GLU A 83 -13.78 21.47 16.25
N ALA A 84 -13.63 22.65 15.65
CA ALA A 84 -13.93 22.87 14.24
C ALA A 84 -13.10 21.96 13.32
N GLU A 85 -11.81 21.78 13.63
CA GLU A 85 -10.94 20.88 12.87
C GLU A 85 -11.36 19.41 13.01
N LYS A 86 -11.73 18.98 14.22
CA LYS A 86 -12.25 17.62 14.46
C LYS A 86 -13.52 17.37 13.66
N VAL A 87 -14.46 18.30 13.65
CA VAL A 87 -15.69 18.21 12.86
C VAL A 87 -15.36 18.11 11.37
N ARG A 88 -14.43 18.94 10.86
CA ARG A 88 -13.99 18.88 9.46
C ARG A 88 -13.36 17.52 9.12
N LYS A 89 -12.50 16.98 9.99
CA LYS A 89 -11.88 15.66 9.80
C LYS A 89 -12.91 14.54 9.78
N GLN A 90 -13.88 14.58 10.68
CA GLN A 90 -14.98 13.60 10.72
C GLN A 90 -15.83 13.66 9.45
N ALA A 91 -16.17 14.85 8.97
CA ALA A 91 -16.90 15.02 7.72
C ALA A 91 -16.10 14.48 6.50
N ALA A 92 -14.79 14.76 6.45
CA ALA A 92 -13.91 14.25 5.39
C ALA A 92 -13.79 12.72 5.44
N TRP A 93 -13.69 12.13 6.62
CA TRP A 93 -13.70 10.67 6.79
C TRP A 93 -15.02 10.04 6.36
N GLY A 94 -16.15 10.66 6.70
CA GLY A 94 -17.47 10.21 6.24
C GLY A 94 -17.56 10.22 4.72
N ALA A 95 -17.15 11.31 4.06
CA ALA A 95 -17.14 11.41 2.61
C ALA A 95 -16.21 10.39 1.94
N ALA A 96 -15.03 10.16 2.52
CA ALA A 96 -14.09 9.15 2.02
C ALA A 96 -14.63 7.72 2.18
N ALA A 97 -15.33 7.43 3.28
CA ALA A 97 -15.96 6.13 3.50
C ALA A 97 -17.07 5.85 2.47
N GLU A 98 -17.89 6.85 2.14
CA GLU A 98 -18.91 6.72 1.10
C GLU A 98 -18.32 6.52 -0.30
N LEU A 99 -17.22 7.23 -0.63
CA LEU A 99 -16.52 7.01 -1.89
C LEU A 99 -15.90 5.60 -1.97
N LYS A 100 -15.35 5.11 -0.85
CA LYS A 100 -14.77 3.77 -0.76
C LYS A 100 -15.82 2.67 -1.02
N LYS A 101 -17.02 2.81 -0.44
CA LYS A 101 -18.13 1.88 -0.70
C LYS A 101 -18.50 1.82 -2.19
N LYS A 102 -18.67 2.98 -2.82
CA LYS A 102 -18.95 3.05 -4.27
C LYS A 102 -17.88 2.38 -5.10
N TRP A 103 -16.61 2.62 -4.76
CA TRP A 103 -15.48 1.97 -5.42
C TRP A 103 -15.47 0.45 -5.23
N GLU A 104 -15.76 -0.04 -4.02
CA GLU A 104 -15.86 -1.48 -3.74
C GLU A 104 -17.00 -2.14 -4.55
N GLU A 105 -18.15 -1.48 -4.67
CA GLU A 105 -19.26 -1.96 -5.50
C GLU A 105 -18.87 -2.04 -6.99
N GLU A 106 -18.19 -1.01 -7.51
CA GLU A 106 -17.69 -0.99 -8.88
C GLU A 106 -16.61 -2.05 -9.13
N GLU A 107 -15.75 -2.30 -8.14
CA GLU A 107 -14.69 -3.30 -8.20
C GLU A 107 -15.29 -4.71 -8.26
N GLU A 108 -16.28 -5.02 -7.39
CA GLU A 108 -16.97 -6.30 -7.40
C GLU A 108 -17.72 -6.54 -8.72
N ALA A 109 -18.38 -5.51 -9.26
CA ALA A 109 -19.00 -5.59 -10.58
C ALA A 109 -17.98 -5.88 -11.70
N CYS A 110 -16.79 -5.29 -11.62
CA CYS A 110 -15.69 -5.57 -12.56
C CYS A 110 -15.16 -6.99 -12.41
N LYS A 111 -15.00 -7.49 -11.18
CA LYS A 111 -14.56 -8.86 -10.90
C LYS A 111 -15.55 -9.87 -11.46
N LEU A 112 -16.85 -9.68 -11.23
CA LEU A 112 -17.90 -10.54 -11.78
C LEU A 112 -17.83 -10.62 -13.32
N ARG A 113 -17.80 -9.47 -14.00
CA ARG A 113 -17.68 -9.42 -15.47
C ARG A 113 -16.41 -10.11 -15.99
N ASN A 114 -15.30 -9.99 -15.25
CA ASN A 114 -14.05 -10.64 -15.62
C ASN A 114 -14.13 -12.15 -15.41
N ASN A 115 -14.77 -12.61 -14.33
CA ASN A 115 -14.99 -14.03 -14.08
C ASN A 115 -15.89 -14.65 -15.16
N GLU A 116 -17.00 -14.02 -15.51
CA GLU A 116 -17.88 -14.47 -16.60
C GLU A 116 -17.13 -14.58 -17.94
N ALA A 117 -16.28 -13.58 -18.26
CA ALA A 117 -15.46 -13.61 -19.46
C ALA A 117 -14.39 -14.71 -19.42
N MET A 118 -13.86 -15.03 -18.24
CA MET A 118 -12.92 -16.13 -18.04
C MET A 118 -13.61 -17.48 -18.18
N ASP A 119 -14.81 -17.64 -17.63
CA ASP A 119 -15.60 -18.87 -17.72
C ASP A 119 -15.99 -19.16 -19.18
N ALA A 120 -16.52 -18.16 -19.89
CA ALA A 120 -16.82 -18.28 -21.32
C ALA A 120 -15.58 -18.63 -22.15
N TRP A 121 -14.41 -18.09 -21.81
CA TRP A 121 -13.16 -18.47 -22.46
C TRP A 121 -12.75 -19.91 -22.14
N GLN A 122 -12.90 -20.37 -20.89
CA GLN A 122 -12.61 -21.75 -20.52
C GLN A 122 -13.52 -22.74 -21.25
N GLU A 123 -14.81 -22.44 -21.37
CA GLU A 123 -15.75 -23.24 -22.15
C GLU A 123 -15.37 -23.29 -23.63
N ALA A 124 -15.03 -22.15 -24.23
CA ALA A 124 -14.56 -22.09 -25.61
C ALA A 124 -13.27 -22.90 -25.82
N VAL A 125 -12.34 -22.89 -24.85
CA VAL A 125 -11.12 -23.69 -24.89
C VAL A 125 -11.43 -25.18 -24.78
N LYS A 126 -12.34 -25.59 -23.89
CA LYS A 126 -12.76 -27.00 -23.77
C LYS A 126 -13.37 -27.51 -25.08
N LEU A 127 -14.27 -26.74 -25.69
CA LEU A 127 -14.86 -27.10 -26.97
C LEU A 127 -13.81 -27.21 -28.07
N TRP A 128 -12.85 -26.26 -28.11
CA TRP A 128 -11.74 -26.30 -29.05
C TRP A 128 -10.83 -27.52 -28.83
N GLU A 129 -10.57 -27.92 -27.57
CA GLU A 129 -9.77 -29.12 -27.25
C GLU A 129 -10.48 -30.40 -27.72
N ILE A 130 -11.79 -30.50 -27.48
CA ILE A 130 -12.63 -31.60 -27.98
C ILE A 130 -12.51 -31.66 -29.51
N GLU A 131 -12.83 -30.57 -30.22
CA GLU A 131 -12.74 -30.51 -31.69
C GLU A 131 -11.34 -30.83 -32.22
N GLN A 132 -10.30 -30.41 -31.50
CA GLN A 132 -8.92 -30.72 -31.85
C GLN A 132 -8.64 -32.22 -31.76
N ASP A 133 -9.15 -32.89 -30.72
CA ASP A 133 -8.96 -34.33 -30.52
C ASP A 133 -9.73 -35.15 -31.57
N TRP A 134 -10.98 -34.78 -31.89
CA TRP A 134 -11.73 -35.37 -33.02
C TRP A 134 -10.97 -35.21 -34.36
N ALA A 135 -10.36 -34.05 -34.62
CA ALA A 135 -9.60 -33.83 -35.83
C ALA A 135 -8.30 -34.66 -35.90
N LYS A 136 -7.64 -34.90 -34.75
CA LYS A 136 -6.48 -35.81 -34.67
C LYS A 136 -6.88 -37.25 -34.97
N GLU A 137 -7.98 -37.72 -34.39
CA GLU A 137 -8.54 -39.06 -34.63
C GLU A 137 -8.93 -39.26 -36.09
N ALA A 138 -9.52 -38.25 -36.72
CA ALA A 138 -9.87 -38.25 -38.13
C ALA A 138 -8.68 -38.01 -39.08
N HIS A 139 -7.46 -37.86 -38.56
CA HIS A 139 -6.24 -37.48 -39.29
C HIS A 139 -6.39 -36.23 -40.18
N GLN A 140 -7.30 -35.32 -39.82
CA GLN A 140 -7.49 -34.05 -40.49
C GLN A 140 -6.60 -32.99 -39.85
N ARG A 141 -6.07 -32.05 -40.65
CA ARG A 141 -5.31 -30.91 -40.12
C ARG A 141 -6.27 -29.84 -39.61
N PRO A 142 -6.32 -29.53 -38.30
CA PRO A 142 -7.18 -28.46 -37.80
C PRO A 142 -6.75 -27.11 -38.39
N ARG A 143 -7.70 -26.36 -38.97
CA ARG A 143 -7.46 -25.01 -39.53
C ARG A 143 -7.78 -23.87 -38.57
N TRP A 144 -8.45 -24.17 -37.46
CA TRP A 144 -8.87 -23.21 -36.43
C TRP A 144 -7.77 -22.94 -35.39
N LYS A 145 -7.74 -21.70 -34.89
CA LYS A 145 -6.78 -21.23 -33.87
C LYS A 145 -7.40 -21.33 -32.47
N LYS A 146 -6.57 -21.63 -31.46
CA LYS A 146 -7.00 -21.65 -30.05
C LYS A 146 -7.64 -20.31 -29.65
N PRO A 147 -8.79 -20.32 -28.93
CA PRO A 147 -9.41 -19.11 -28.41
C PRO A 147 -8.43 -18.31 -27.54
N LYS A 148 -8.30 -17.00 -27.81
CA LYS A 148 -7.44 -16.12 -27.03
C LYS A 148 -8.21 -15.54 -25.85
N SER A 149 -7.60 -15.52 -24.67
CA SER A 149 -8.17 -14.82 -23.52
C SER A 149 -8.12 -13.30 -23.74
N ARG A 150 -9.02 -12.56 -23.08
CA ARG A 150 -9.04 -11.09 -23.14
C ARG A 150 -7.73 -10.46 -22.64
N ALA A 151 -7.02 -11.15 -21.74
CA ALA A 151 -5.70 -10.75 -21.23
C ALA A 151 -4.58 -10.84 -22.29
N ALA A 152 -4.74 -11.60 -23.36
CA ALA A 152 -3.72 -11.76 -24.41
C ALA A 152 -3.77 -10.67 -25.50
N LYS A 153 -4.54 -9.59 -25.31
CA LYS A 153 -4.72 -8.46 -26.23
C LYS A 153 -4.39 -7.08 -25.63
N ALA A 154 -3.81 -7.02 -24.43
CA ALA A 154 -3.28 -5.79 -23.83
C ALA A 154 -1.76 -5.72 -24.01
#